data_AF-A0A3M1PRB1-F1
#
_entry.id   AF-A0A3M1PRB1-F1
#
_cell.length_a   1.000
_cell.length_b   1.000
_cell.length_c   1.000
_cell.angle_alpha   90.00
_cell.angle_beta   90.00
_cell.angle_gamma   90.00
#
_symmetry.space_group_name_H-M   'P 1'
#
loop_
_entity.id
_entity.type
_entity.pdbx_description
1 polymer ?
#
loop_
_entity_poly.entity_id
_entity_poly.type
_entity_poly.pdbx_seq_one_letter_code
_entity_poly.pdbx_strand_id
1 'polypeptide(L)'
;MNEEQRNSVARRLLPLWPYAFVFGLVVVLGLLSFRREVFNYGTETDFLGGFVPEARRFLSGTPLQIEFHPPLYPILLALVYLPVGDWLQAGLWISLFSALAVLLFAYAFFRRSFGQTSAAGAVLALGLSVAFLSYT
;
A
#
# COMPACT_ATOMS: atom_id res chain seq x y z
N MET A 1 -14.28 23.81 -35.17
CA MET A 1 -13.37 23.46 -34.06
C MET A 1 -12.04 23.04 -34.69
N ASN A 2 -10.98 23.85 -34.51
CA ASN A 2 -9.71 23.68 -35.25
C ASN A 2 -8.96 22.43 -34.77
N GLU A 3 -8.25 21.76 -35.68
CA GLU A 3 -7.43 20.56 -35.38
C GLU A 3 -6.40 20.80 -34.27
N GLU A 4 -5.89 22.02 -34.13
CA GLU A 4 -5.00 22.41 -33.03
C GLU A 4 -5.67 22.33 -31.65
N GLN A 5 -6.94 22.70 -31.53
CA GLN A 5 -7.69 22.57 -30.26
C GLN A 5 -7.96 21.11 -29.94
N ARG A 6 -8.27 20.29 -30.96
CA ARG A 6 -8.48 18.84 -30.79
C ARG A 6 -7.18 18.13 -30.36
N ASN A 7 -6.03 18.54 -30.91
CA ASN A 7 -4.72 18.02 -30.55
C ASN A 7 -4.22 18.52 -29.18
N SER A 8 -4.59 19.73 -28.75
CA SER A 8 -4.21 20.23 -27.41
C SER A 8 -5.02 19.56 -26.29
N VAL A 9 -6.30 19.26 -26.52
CA VAL A 9 -7.13 18.49 -25.60
C VAL A 9 -6.65 17.03 -25.53
N ALA A 10 -6.37 16.40 -26.67
CA ALA A 10 -5.85 15.03 -26.71
C ALA A 10 -4.47 14.87 -26.03
N ARG A 11 -3.59 15.88 -26.11
CA ARG A 11 -2.29 15.88 -25.39
C ARG A 11 -2.42 16.17 -23.89
N ARG A 12 -3.48 16.85 -23.46
CA ARG A 12 -3.76 17.13 -22.04
C ARG A 12 -4.38 15.95 -21.30
N LEU A 13 -5.02 15.02 -22.03
CA LEU A 13 -5.45 13.75 -21.48
C LEU A 13 -4.20 12.90 -21.23
N LEU A 14 -3.63 13.04 -20.03
CA LEU A 14 -2.56 12.16 -19.58
C LEU A 14 -3.03 10.72 -19.80
N PRO A 15 -2.24 9.86 -20.48
CA PRO A 15 -2.63 8.48 -20.67
C PRO A 15 -2.93 7.85 -19.30
N LEU A 16 -4.17 7.39 -19.09
CA LEU A 16 -4.62 6.80 -17.83
C LEU A 16 -4.17 5.34 -17.67
N TRP A 17 -3.80 4.70 -18.79
CA TRP A 17 -3.36 3.30 -18.81
C TRP A 17 -2.23 2.96 -17.83
N PRO A 18 -1.24 3.81 -17.53
CA PRO A 18 -0.19 3.47 -16.56
C PRO A 18 -0.74 3.43 -15.13
N TYR A 19 -1.67 4.32 -14.79
CA TYR A 19 -2.33 4.31 -13.49
C TYR A 19 -3.22 3.08 -13.34
N ALA A 20 -3.94 2.71 -14.39
CA ALA A 20 -4.69 1.46 -14.43
C ALA A 20 -3.77 0.23 -14.32
N PHE A 21 -2.58 0.27 -14.92
CA PHE A 21 -1.58 -0.79 -14.80
C PHE A 21 -1.04 -0.91 -13.38
N VAL A 22 -0.63 0.20 -12.75
CA VAL A 22 -0.18 0.20 -11.34
C VAL A 22 -1.29 -0.30 -10.43
N PHE A 23 -2.52 0.18 -10.62
CA PHE A 23 -3.68 -0.28 -9.86
C PHE A 23 -3.92 -1.78 -10.05
N GLY A 24 -3.89 -2.27 -11.29
CA GLY A 24 -4.05 -3.70 -11.59
C GLY A 24 -2.96 -4.56 -10.95
N LEU A 25 -1.71 -4.13 -11.00
CA LEU A 25 -0.59 -4.80 -10.33
C LEU A 25 -0.83 -4.89 -8.82
N VAL A 26 -1.23 -3.78 -8.20
CA VAL A 26 -1.54 -3.73 -6.76
C VAL A 26 -2.72 -4.63 -6.40
N VAL A 27 -3.78 -4.64 -7.21
CA VAL A 27 -4.94 -5.51 -6.99
C VAL A 27 -4.52 -6.97 -7.05
N VAL A 28 -3.71 -7.37 -8.04
CA VAL A 28 -3.20 -8.75 -8.14
C VAL A 28 -2.35 -9.11 -6.92
N LEU A 29 -1.41 -8.24 -6.53
CA LEU A 29 -0.57 -8.46 -5.36
C LEU A 29 -1.41 -8.56 -4.08
N GLY A 30 -2.38 -7.67 -3.89
CA GLY A 30 -3.31 -7.70 -2.76
C GLY A 30 -4.13 -8.99 -2.71
N LEU A 31 -4.72 -9.40 -3.83
CA LEU A 31 -5.48 -10.65 -3.92
C LEU A 31 -4.63 -11.88 -3.57
N LEU A 32 -3.35 -11.87 -3.95
CA LEU A 32 -2.41 -12.93 -3.56
C LEU A 32 -2.07 -12.87 -2.06
N SER A 33 -1.90 -11.67 -1.48
CA SER A 33 -1.67 -11.49 -0.04
C SER A 33 -2.85 -11.97 0.81
N PHE A 34 -4.10 -11.79 0.36
CA PHE A 34 -5.30 -12.30 1.05
C PHE A 34 -5.47 -13.83 1.01
N ARG A 35 -4.63 -14.56 0.26
CA ARG A 35 -4.57 -16.04 0.31
C ARG A 35 -3.69 -16.56 1.43
N ARG A 36 -3.01 -15.68 2.19
CA ARG A 36 -2.17 -16.08 3.32
C ARG A 36 -3.04 -16.40 4.53
N GLU A 37 -2.84 -17.58 5.10
CA GLU A 37 -3.52 -18.02 6.33
C GLU A 37 -2.69 -17.69 7.59
N VAL A 38 -1.40 -17.38 7.43
CA VAL A 38 -0.46 -17.09 8.52
C VAL A 38 0.48 -15.94 8.10
N PHE A 39 0.92 -15.14 9.08
CA PHE A 39 2.00 -14.17 8.87
C PHE A 39 3.33 -14.87 8.57
N ASN A 40 4.25 -14.18 7.90
CA ASN A 40 5.61 -14.69 7.75
C ASN A 40 6.32 -14.62 9.10
N TYR A 41 7.20 -15.61 9.37
CA TYR A 41 7.94 -15.77 10.64
C TYR A 41 8.70 -14.50 11.09
N GLY A 42 9.01 -13.58 10.16
CA GLY A 42 9.68 -12.30 10.45
C GLY A 42 8.77 -11.12 10.82
N THR A 43 7.46 -11.20 10.60
CA THR A 43 6.50 -10.13 10.93
C THR A 43 5.54 -10.51 12.04
N GLU A 44 5.36 -11.80 12.27
CA GLU A 44 4.41 -12.34 13.25
C GLU A 44 4.72 -11.92 14.69
N THR A 45 6.00 -11.94 15.09
CA THR A 45 6.42 -11.64 16.47
C THR A 45 6.11 -10.19 16.85
N ASP A 46 6.46 -9.21 16.01
CA ASP A 46 6.19 -7.79 16.30
C ASP A 46 4.70 -7.46 16.13
N PHE A 47 4.04 -8.09 15.15
CA PHE A 47 2.63 -7.88 14.91
C PHE A 47 1.76 -8.40 16.04
N LEU A 48 1.90 -9.68 16.40
CA LEU A 48 1.12 -10.31 17.46
C LEU A 48 1.61 -9.92 18.86
N GLY A 49 2.92 -9.75 19.05
CA GLY A 49 3.51 -9.44 20.34
C GLY A 49 3.50 -7.95 20.71
N GLY A 50 3.49 -7.05 19.73
CA GLY A 50 3.56 -5.61 19.94
C GLY A 50 2.32 -4.86 19.44
N PHE A 51 2.05 -4.90 18.14
CA PHE A 51 1.05 -4.02 17.52
C PHE A 51 -0.40 -4.39 17.86
N VAL A 52 -0.76 -5.68 17.86
CA VAL A 52 -2.12 -6.12 18.19
C VAL A 52 -2.51 -5.81 19.65
N PRO A 53 -1.68 -6.09 20.67
CA PRO A 53 -1.97 -5.69 22.05
C PRO A 53 -2.23 -4.20 22.18
N GLU A 54 -1.44 -3.37 21.51
CA GLU A 54 -1.55 -1.92 21.58
C GLU A 54 -2.77 -1.38 20.84
N ALA A 55 -3.13 -2.00 19.70
CA ALA A 55 -4.39 -1.73 19.02
C ALA A 55 -5.60 -2.08 19.91
N ARG A 56 -5.55 -3.20 20.65
CA ARG A 56 -6.60 -3.55 21.62
C ARG A 56 -6.69 -2.52 22.75
N ARG A 57 -5.54 -2.07 23.27
CA ARG A 57 -5.47 -1.05 24.33
C ARG A 57 -6.07 0.28 23.86
N PHE A 58 -5.80 0.67 22.62
CA PHE A 58 -6.45 1.83 21.99
C PHE A 58 -7.97 1.67 21.92
N LEU A 59 -8.47 0.52 21.45
CA LEU A 59 -9.91 0.24 21.36
C LEU A 59 -10.59 0.20 22.73
N SER A 60 -9.90 -0.24 23.79
CA SER A 60 -10.42 -0.25 25.16
C SER A 60 -10.31 1.10 25.87
N GLY A 61 -9.87 2.16 25.18
CA GLY A 61 -9.68 3.49 25.77
C GLY A 61 -8.53 3.56 26.79
N THR A 62 -7.64 2.57 26.79
CA THR A 62 -6.46 2.57 27.66
C THR A 62 -5.27 3.23 26.96
N PRO A 63 -4.44 4.03 27.67
CA PRO A 63 -3.32 4.74 27.07
C PRO A 63 -2.29 3.78 26.48
N LEU A 64 -1.78 4.03 25.26
CA LEU A 64 -0.72 3.22 24.64
C LEU A 64 0.54 3.10 25.54
N GLN A 65 1.18 1.94 25.51
CA GLN A 65 2.39 1.60 26.28
C GLN A 65 3.60 1.36 25.38
N ILE A 66 3.50 1.77 24.12
CA ILE A 66 4.60 1.67 23.17
C ILE A 66 5.72 2.65 23.54
N GLU A 67 6.90 2.09 23.81
CA GLU A 67 8.13 2.86 24.02
C GLU A 67 8.97 3.02 22.75
N PHE A 68 9.00 1.98 21.89
CA PHE A 68 9.96 1.89 20.78
C PHE A 68 9.39 2.08 19.37
N HIS A 69 8.06 2.08 19.22
CA HIS A 69 7.40 2.18 17.92
C HIS A 69 6.56 3.46 17.81
N PRO A 70 6.38 4.03 16.61
CA PRO A 70 5.39 5.08 16.44
C PRO A 70 3.95 4.54 16.70
N PRO A 71 3.07 5.31 17.36
CA PRO A 71 1.73 4.85 17.73
C PRO A 71 0.78 4.73 16.51
N LEU A 72 1.18 5.28 15.36
CA LEU A 72 0.32 5.37 14.18
C LEU A 72 -0.14 4.00 13.69
N TYR A 73 0.77 3.02 13.62
CA TYR A 73 0.42 1.69 13.11
C TYR A 73 -0.62 0.96 13.97
N PRO A 74 -0.48 0.84 15.31
CA PRO A 74 -1.51 0.25 16.16
C PRO A 74 -2.86 1.00 16.11
N ILE A 75 -2.83 2.33 15.98
CA ILE A 75 -4.07 3.12 15.83
C ILE A 75 -4.76 2.78 14.51
N LEU A 76 -4.03 2.75 13.40
CA LEU A 76 -4.59 2.35 12.10
C LEU A 76 -5.09 0.91 12.15
N LEU A 77 -4.35 0.00 12.78
CA LEU A 77 -4.74 -1.39 12.95
C LEU A 77 -6.05 -1.54 13.70
N ALA A 78 -6.21 -0.79 14.80
CA ALA A 78 -7.47 -0.74 15.54
C ALA A 78 -8.63 -0.23 14.69
N LEU A 79 -8.43 0.85 13.93
CA LEU A 79 -9.47 1.44 13.08
C LEU A 79 -9.90 0.50 11.94
N VAL A 80 -8.95 -0.19 11.32
CA VAL A 80 -9.23 -1.16 10.23
C VAL A 80 -9.84 -2.45 10.80
N TYR A 81 -9.51 -2.83 12.03
CA TYR A 81 -10.13 -3.97 12.68
C TYR A 81 -11.64 -3.78 12.90
N LEU A 82 -12.12 -2.57 13.17
CA LEU A 82 -13.55 -2.32 13.42
C LEU A 82 -14.49 -2.85 12.33
N PRO A 83 -14.28 -2.56 11.03
CA PRO A 83 -15.10 -3.12 9.96
C PRO A 83 -14.73 -4.56 9.56
N VAL A 84 -13.50 -5.02 9.83
CA VAL A 84 -12.98 -6.30 9.34
C VAL A 84 -13.22 -7.45 10.31
N GLY A 85 -13.10 -7.19 11.62
CA GLY A 85 -13.29 -8.17 12.70
C GLY A 85 -12.15 -9.17 12.86
N ASP A 86 -11.10 -9.10 12.04
CA ASP A 86 -9.94 -10.00 12.08
C ASP A 86 -8.63 -9.20 11.99
N TRP A 87 -7.69 -9.50 12.91
CA TRP A 87 -6.44 -8.75 13.03
C TRP A 87 -5.49 -9.02 11.85
N LEU A 88 -5.42 -10.26 11.36
CA LEU A 88 -4.60 -10.61 10.21
C LEU A 88 -5.09 -9.86 8.98
N GLN A 89 -6.39 -9.92 8.71
CA GLN A 89 -6.98 -9.20 7.58
C GLN A 89 -6.82 -7.68 7.74
N ALA A 90 -6.95 -7.12 8.94
CA ALA A 90 -6.72 -5.70 9.16
C ALA A 90 -5.27 -5.29 8.84
N GLY A 91 -4.29 -6.11 9.24
CA GLY A 91 -2.88 -5.93 8.88
C GLY A 91 -2.64 -6.01 7.36
N LEU A 92 -3.28 -6.97 6.68
CA LEU A 92 -3.20 -7.12 5.23
C LEU A 92 -3.80 -5.93 4.48
N TRP A 93 -4.94 -5.39 4.94
CA TRP A 93 -5.52 -4.18 4.38
C TRP A 93 -4.58 -2.99 4.49
N ILE A 94 -3.97 -2.78 5.66
CA ILE A 94 -2.99 -1.70 5.86
C ILE A 94 -1.81 -1.88 4.91
N SER A 95 -1.26 -3.10 4.84
CA SER A 95 -0.14 -3.41 3.96
C SER A 95 -0.47 -3.12 2.50
N LEU A 96 -1.65 -3.54 2.03
CA LEU A 96 -2.12 -3.29 0.67
C LEU A 96 -2.23 -1.79 0.36
N PHE A 97 -2.82 -0.99 1.26
CA PHE A 97 -2.93 0.45 1.06
C PHE A 97 -1.56 1.15 1.11
N SER A 98 -0.67 0.71 1.99
CA SER A 98 0.71 1.20 2.05
C SER A 98 1.48 0.88 0.77
N ALA A 99 1.37 -0.35 0.25
CA ALA A 99 1.97 -0.76 -1.01
C ALA A 99 1.44 0.04 -2.20
N LEU A 100 0.12 0.26 -2.25
CA LEU A 100 -0.51 1.12 -3.25
C LEU A 100 0.08 2.53 -3.23
N ALA A 101 0.15 3.14 -2.03
CA ALA A 101 0.69 4.48 -1.86
C ALA A 101 2.14 4.56 -2.33
N VAL A 102 2.99 3.59 -1.93
CA VAL A 102 4.39 3.52 -2.34
C VAL A 102 4.53 3.43 -3.86
N LEU A 103 3.79 2.54 -4.52
CA LEU A 103 3.88 2.38 -5.98
C LEU A 103 3.34 3.59 -6.74
N LEU A 104 2.29 4.24 -6.24
CA LEU A 104 1.76 5.48 -6.83
C LEU A 104 2.75 6.65 -6.69
N PHE A 105 3.36 6.83 -5.51
CA PHE A 105 4.35 7.87 -5.29
C PHE A 105 5.64 7.61 -6.07
N ALA A 106 6.09 6.35 -6.14
CA ALA A 106 7.21 5.97 -6.99
C ALA A 106 6.93 6.30 -8.46
N TYR A 107 5.75 5.90 -8.98
CA TYR A 107 5.35 6.24 -10.34
C TYR A 107 5.35 7.75 -10.57
N ALA A 108 4.72 8.52 -9.68
CA ALA A 108 4.63 9.98 -9.80
C ALA A 108 6.02 10.65 -9.78
N PHE A 109 6.90 10.21 -8.88
CA PHE A 109 8.25 10.72 -8.75
C PHE A 109 9.08 10.44 -10.01
N PHE A 110 9.17 9.19 -10.45
CA PHE A 110 9.96 8.83 -11.62
C PHE A 110 9.37 9.43 -12.91
N ARG A 111 8.04 9.53 -13.00
CA ARG A 111 7.39 10.18 -14.15
C ARG A 111 7.79 11.64 -14.27
N ARG A 112 7.81 12.35 -13.14
CA ARG A 112 8.15 13.78 -13.10
C ARG A 112 9.63 14.02 -13.42
N SER A 113 10.51 13.13 -12.95
CA SER A 113 11.96 13.32 -13.05
C SER A 113 12.57 12.75 -14.34
N PHE A 114 12.07 11.60 -14.83
CA PHE A 114 12.71 10.81 -15.89
C PHE A 114 11.77 10.40 -17.02
N GLY A 115 10.50 10.81 -16.96
CA GLY A 115 9.50 10.49 -17.96
C GLY A 115 8.77 9.16 -17.72
N GLN A 116 7.82 8.87 -18.61
CA GLN A 116 6.81 7.82 -18.40
C GLN A 116 7.37 6.40 -18.45
N THR A 117 8.33 6.13 -19.33
CA THR A 117 8.94 4.81 -19.48
C THR A 117 9.75 4.41 -18.25
N SER A 118 10.57 5.34 -17.74
CA SER A 118 11.34 5.13 -16.50
C SER A 118 10.42 4.94 -15.28
N ALA A 119 9.27 5.62 -15.23
CA ALA A 119 8.28 5.43 -14.17
C ALA A 119 7.67 4.03 -14.19
N ALA A 120 7.29 3.53 -15.36
CA ALA A 120 6.76 2.17 -15.50
C ALA A 120 7.82 1.13 -15.11
N GLY A 121 9.07 1.31 -15.55
CA GLY A 121 10.19 0.44 -15.19
C GLY A 121 10.45 0.42 -13.68
N ALA A 122 10.42 1.58 -13.01
CA ALA A 122 10.63 1.69 -11.57
C ALA A 122 9.54 0.99 -10.75
N VAL A 123 8.26 1.17 -11.13
CA VAL A 123 7.13 0.48 -10.48
C VAL A 123 7.21 -1.03 -10.66
N LEU A 124 7.56 -1.49 -11.86
CA LEU A 124 7.76 -2.91 -12.14
C LEU A 124 8.90 -3.49 -11.30
N ALA A 125 10.05 -2.81 -11.30
CA ALA A 125 11.21 -3.25 -10.52
C ALA A 125 10.90 -3.31 -9.02
N LEU A 126 10.19 -2.31 -8.49
CA LEU A 126 9.81 -2.26 -7.08
C LEU A 126 8.78 -3.34 -6.74
N GLY A 127 7.69 -3.43 -7.51
CA GLY A 127 6.60 -4.38 -7.28
C GLY A 127 6.99 -5.84 -7.46
N LEU A 128 8.02 -6.13 -8.25
CA LEU A 128 8.58 -7.48 -8.41
C LEU A 128 9.75 -7.76 -7.47
N SER A 129 10.19 -6.78 -6.68
CA SER A 129 11.30 -7.00 -5.75
C SER A 129 10.87 -7.95 -4.63
N VAL A 130 11.75 -8.90 -4.29
CA VAL A 130 11.50 -9.88 -3.23
C VAL A 130 11.22 -9.19 -1.89
N ALA A 131 11.95 -8.13 -1.59
CA ALA A 131 11.72 -7.33 -0.39
C ALA A 131 10.30 -6.76 -0.34
N PHE A 132 9.85 -6.11 -1.41
CA PHE A 132 8.50 -5.54 -1.47
C PHE A 132 7.42 -6.63 -1.32
N LEU A 133 7.56 -7.76 -2.01
CA LEU A 133 6.63 -8.88 -1.94
C LEU A 133 6.60 -9.60 -0.58
N SER A 134 7.71 -9.54 0.17
CA SER A 134 7.81 -10.19 1.48
C SER A 134 7.07 -9.43 2.57
N TYR A 135 6.94 -8.10 2.40
CA TYR A 135 6.30 -7.19 3.36
C TYR A 135 4.95 -6.64 2.89
N THR A 136 4.56 -6.89 1.64
CA THR A 136 3.23 -6.63 1.07
C THR A 136 2.35 -7.89 1.16
#